data_AF-A0A524RNE8-F1
#
_entry.id   AF-A0A524RNE8-F1
#
_cell.length_a   1.000
_cell.length_b   1.000
_cell.length_c   1.000
_cell.angle_alpha   90.00
_cell.angle_beta   90.00
_cell.angle_gamma   90.00
#
_symmetry.space_group_name_H-M   'P 1'
#
loop_
_entity.id
_entity.type
_entity.pdbx_description
1 polymer ?
#
loop_
_entity_poly.entity_id
_entity_poly.type
_entity_poly.pdbx_seq_one_letter_code
_entity_poly.pdbx_strand_id
1 'polypeptide(L)' 'MVEVPQLILASASPRRSALLSQIGLTFKIHPSDIVEPPHNVHANKPASEVTQELASLKATSVTQYYD' A
#
# COMPACT_ATOMS: atom_id res chain seq x y z
N MET A 1 -12.57 15.98 20.93
CA MET A 1 -12.34 16.06 19.48
C MET A 1 -11.69 14.75 19.08
N VAL A 2 -12.21 14.04 18.06
CA VAL A 2 -11.56 12.81 17.57
C VAL A 2 -10.47 13.23 16.61
N GLU A 3 -9.24 12.80 16.87
CA GLU A 3 -8.12 13.04 15.96
C GLU A 3 -8.28 12.11 14.75
N VAL A 4 -8.33 12.69 13.55
CA VAL A 4 -8.41 11.91 12.32
C VAL A 4 -6.98 11.57 11.90
N PRO A 5 -6.60 10.28 11.83
CA PRO A 5 -5.25 9.90 11.47
C PRO A 5 -4.93 10.33 10.03
N GLN A 6 -3.68 10.68 9.79
CA GLN A 6 -3.21 10.98 8.44
C GLN A 6 -3.17 9.70 7.60
N LEU A 7 -3.92 9.69 6.49
CA LEU A 7 -3.90 8.58 5.54
C LEU A 7 -2.72 8.70 4.57
N ILE A 8 -1.94 7.62 4.44
CA ILE A 8 -0.82 7.52 3.49
C ILE A 8 -1.13 6.44 2.44
N LEU A 9 -1.00 6.78 1.15
CA LEU A 9 -1.06 5.85 0.02
C LEU A 9 0.35 5.34 -0.31
N ALA A 10 0.64 4.10 0.08
CA ALA A 10 1.91 3.41 -0.14
C ALA A 10 2.10 2.90 -1.61
N SER A 11 1.72 3.69 -2.61
CA SER A 11 1.70 3.26 -4.02
C SER A 11 1.97 4.40 -5.00
N ALA A 12 2.88 4.19 -5.95
CA ALA A 12 3.15 5.11 -7.06
C ALA A 12 2.07 5.13 -8.17
N SER A 13 1.09 4.23 -8.15
CA SER A 13 0.09 4.10 -9.23
C SER A 13 -0.81 5.34 -9.35
N PRO A 14 -0.76 6.08 -10.48
CA PRO A 14 -1.62 7.25 -10.70
C PRO A 14 -3.11 6.89 -10.72
N ARG A 15 -3.44 5.66 -11.12
CA ARG A 15 -4.83 5.16 -11.11
C ARG A 15 -5.36 4.99 -9.69
N ARG A 16 -4.52 4.55 -8.74
CA ARG A 16 -4.95 4.35 -7.34
C ARG A 16 -5.19 5.67 -6.63
N SER A 17 -4.33 6.67 -6.85
CA SER A 17 -4.57 8.01 -6.30
C SER A 17 -5.86 8.62 -6.87
N ALA A 18 -6.08 8.52 -8.18
CA ALA A 18 -7.31 9.01 -8.82
C ALA A 18 -8.57 8.37 -8.22
N LEU A 19 -8.59 7.06 -8.01
CA LEU A 19 -9.73 6.34 -7.42
C LEU A 19 -10.01 6.79 -5.97
N LEU A 20 -8.98 6.94 -5.14
CA LEU A 20 -9.15 7.39 -3.75
C LEU A 20 -9.62 8.86 -3.69
N SER A 21 -9.13 9.72 -4.59
CA SER A 21 -9.61 11.09 -4.69
C SER A 21 -11.07 11.17 -5.14
N GLN A 22 -11.51 10.29 -6.06
CA GLN A 22 -12.90 10.25 -6.54
C GLN A 22 -13.91 9.95 -5.42
N ILE A 23 -13.52 9.19 -4.39
CA ILE A 23 -14.36 8.90 -3.22
C ILE A 23 -14.17 9.91 -2.08
N GLY A 24 -13.45 11.02 -2.30
CA GLY A 24 -13.33 12.13 -1.36
C GLY A 24 -12.31 11.94 -0.24
N LEU A 25 -11.38 10.99 -0.36
CA LEU A 25 -10.34 10.79 0.66
C LEU A 25 -9.22 11.83 0.55
N THR A 26 -8.79 12.34 1.70
CA THR A 26 -7.57 13.16 1.82
C THR A 26 -6.43 12.25 2.26
N PHE A 27 -5.34 12.21 1.49
CA PHE A 27 -4.18 11.36 1.76
C PHE A 27 -2.89 11.96 1.18
N LYS A 28 -1.74 11.52 1.69
CA LYS A 28 -0.43 11.76 1.05
C LYS A 28 0.01 10.54 0.26
N ILE A 29 0.80 10.74 -0.79
CA ILE A 29 1.39 9.65 -1.58
C ILE A 29 2.85 9.47 -1.12
N HIS A 30 3.20 8.26 -0.68
CA HIS A 30 4.58 7.86 -0.38
C HIS A 30 4.77 6.45 -0.96
N PRO A 31 5.29 6.30 -2.19
CA PRO A 31 5.47 4.99 -2.79
C PRO A 31 6.40 4.10 -1.97
N SER A 32 6.04 2.83 -1.79
CA SER A 32 6.96 1.84 -1.23
C SER A 32 8.07 1.52 -2.23
N ASP A 33 9.31 1.54 -1.76
CA ASP A 33 10.51 1.15 -2.53
C ASP A 33 10.87 -0.34 -2.36
N ILE A 34 10.00 -1.13 -1.69
CA ILE A 34 10.30 -2.54 -1.46
C ILE A 34 10.23 -3.33 -2.76
N VAL A 35 11.25 -4.15 -3.00
CA VAL A 35 11.29 -5.06 -4.13
C VAL A 35 10.34 -6.23 -3.87
N GLU A 36 9.44 -6.50 -4.81
CA GLU A 36 8.55 -7.66 -4.71
C GLU A 36 9.36 -8.96 -4.80
N PRO A 37 9.11 -9.95 -3.92
CA PRO A 37 9.70 -11.27 -4.05
C PRO A 37 9.39 -11.89 -5.42
N PRO A 38 10.31 -12.69 -5.97
CA PRO A 38 10.05 -13.40 -7.21
C PRO A 38 8.90 -14.41 -7.04
N HIS A 39 8.14 -14.65 -8.10
CA HIS A 39 6.89 -15.44 -8.05
C HIS A 39 7.09 -16.87 -7.51
N ASN A 40 8.28 -17.45 -7.68
CA ASN A 40 8.61 -18.79 -7.19
C ASN A 40 8.58 -18.91 -5.66
N VAL A 41 8.75 -17.80 -4.92
CA VAL A 41 8.62 -17.77 -3.46
C VAL A 41 7.20 -18.10 -3.02
N HIS A 42 6.22 -17.87 -3.88
CA HIS A 42 4.79 -18.04 -3.60
C HIS A 42 4.16 -19.22 -4.37
N ALA A 43 4.97 -20.18 -4.86
CA ALA A 43 4.51 -21.23 -5.78
C ALA A 43 3.31 -22.06 -5.30
N ASN A 44 3.10 -22.17 -3.97
CA ASN A 44 2.02 -22.95 -3.37
C ASN A 44 0.89 -22.08 -2.78
N LYS A 45 0.91 -20.76 -3.00
CA LYS A 45 -0.09 -19.83 -2.45
C LYS A 45 -1.10 -19.40 -3.52
N PRO A 46 -2.38 -19.25 -3.17
CA PRO A 46 -3.35 -18.66 -4.08
C PRO A 46 -3.00 -17.18 -4.37
N ALA A 47 -3.29 -16.71 -5.58
CA ALA A 47 -2.96 -15.35 -6.01
C ALA A 47 -3.55 -14.25 -5.11
N SER A 48 -4.70 -14.49 -4.50
CA SER A 48 -5.34 -13.59 -3.54
C SER A 48 -4.50 -13.40 -2.27
N GLU A 49 -3.94 -14.49 -1.74
CA GLU A 49 -3.07 -14.45 -0.56
C GLU A 49 -1.78 -13.71 -0.88
N VAL A 50 -1.15 -14.02 -2.02
CA VAL A 50 0.06 -13.33 -2.48
C VAL A 50 -0.19 -11.82 -2.63
N THR A 51 -1.31 -11.43 -3.24
CA THR A 51 -1.66 -10.01 -3.41
C THR A 51 -1.82 -9.30 -2.07
N GLN A 52 -2.46 -9.96 -1.10
CA GLN A 52 -2.66 -9.40 0.24
C GLN A 52 -1.34 -9.26 1.02
N GLU A 53 -0.45 -10.24 0.90
CA GLU A 53 0.89 -10.21 1.50
C GLU A 53 1.73 -9.07 0.92
N LEU A 54 1.76 -8.93 -0.42
CA LEU A 54 2.50 -7.86 -1.08
C LEU A 54 1.94 -6.48 -0.75
N ALA A 55 0.61 -6.34 -0.67
CA ALA A 55 -0.02 -5.09 -0.24
C ALA A 55 0.36 -4.72 1.19
N SER A 56 0.34 -5.69 2.11
CA SER A 56 0.74 -5.50 3.50
C SER A 56 2.22 -5.13 3.60
N LEU A 57 3.09 -5.85 2.88
CA LEU A 57 4.53 -5.60 2.85
C LEU A 57 4.85 -4.17 2.40
N LYS A 58 4.20 -3.69 1.34
CA LYS A 58 4.36 -2.31 0.85
C LYS A 58 3.91 -1.28 1.87
N ALA A 59 2.73 -1.48 2.47
CA ALA A 59 2.22 -0.57 3.50
C ALA A 59 3.17 -0.51 4.71
N THR A 60 3.59 -1.65 5.23
CA THR A 60 4.53 -1.74 6.36
C THR A 60 5.88 -1.10 6.05
N SER A 61 6.41 -1.24 4.83
CA SER A 61 7.71 -0.63 4.48
C SER A 61 7.73 0.90 4.62
N VAL A 62 6.56 1.54 4.54
CA VAL A 62 6.43 3.00 4.61
C VAL A 62 6.23 3.48 6.06
N THR A 63 5.82 2.62 6.99
CA THR A 63 5.51 3.04 8.37
C THR A 63 6.73 3.59 9.10
N GLN A 64 7.94 3.17 8.76
CA GLN A 64 9.17 3.70 9.37
C GLN A 64 9.39 5.22 9.15
N TYR A 65 8.62 5.85 8.25
CA TYR A 65 8.70 7.29 7.96
C TYR A 65 7.61 8.12 8.65
N TYR A 66 6.73 7.48 9.45
CA TYR A 66 5.56 8.11 10.07
C TYR A 66 5.37 7.59 11.51
N ASP A 67 4.98 8.48 12.42
CA ASP A 67 4.72 8.18 13.84
C ASP A 67 3.30 7.66 14.10
#